data_AF-A0A956WXH7-F1
#
_entry.id   AF-A0A956WXH7-F1
#
_cell.length_a   1.000
_cell.length_b   1.000
_cell.length_c   1.000
_cell.angle_alpha   90.00
_cell.angle_beta   90.00
_cell.angle_gamma   90.00
#
_symmetry.space_group_name_H-M   'P 1'
#
loop_
_entity.id
_entity.type
_entity.pdbx_description
1 polymer ?
#
loop_
_entity_poly.entity_id
_entity_poly.type
_entity_poly.pdbx_seq_one_letter_code
_entity_poly.pdbx_strand_id
1 'polypeptide(L)'
;MANNTMIEHLGIEFIELGDDFLRARMPVDHRTVQPAGLLHGGASVALAETLGSAASFLCIDPAQFTVVGVEVNANHVRSVRSGWV
;
A
#
# COMPACT_ATOMS: atom_id res chain seq x y z
N MET A 1 13.40 -4.81 -4.60
CA MET A 1 12.59 -5.30 -5.73
C MET A 1 11.39 -4.38 -6.05
N ALA A 2 11.42 -3.09 -5.70
CA ALA A 2 10.31 -2.16 -5.98
C ALA A 2 10.58 -1.19 -7.14
N ASN A 3 11.78 -1.23 -7.73
CA ASN A 3 12.21 -0.27 -8.76
C ASN A 3 11.30 -0.36 -9.99
N ASN A 4 10.97 0.79 -10.58
CA ASN A 4 10.06 0.97 -11.72
C ASN A 4 8.66 0.38 -11.49
N THR A 5 8.15 0.46 -10.26
CA THR A 5 6.78 0.03 -9.93
C THR A 5 5.99 1.16 -9.27
N MET A 6 4.68 0.96 -9.12
CA MET A 6 3.81 1.87 -8.37
C MET A 6 4.25 2.02 -6.90
N ILE A 7 4.86 0.99 -6.30
CA ILE A 7 5.38 1.03 -4.92
C ILE A 7 6.45 2.12 -4.79
N GLU A 8 7.43 2.13 -5.70
CA GLU A 8 8.47 3.17 -5.74
C GLU A 8 7.88 4.53 -6.11
N HIS A 9 6.99 4.56 -7.11
CA HIS A 9 6.37 5.81 -7.57
C HIS A 9 5.59 6.53 -6.45
N LEU A 10 4.88 5.79 -5.61
CA LEU A 10 4.13 6.33 -4.47
C LEU A 10 4.98 6.47 -3.20
N GLY A 11 6.23 5.97 -3.20
CA GLY A 11 7.10 6.00 -2.03
C GLY A 11 6.64 5.09 -0.89
N ILE A 12 6.01 3.95 -1.20
CA ILE A 12 5.58 2.98 -0.20
C ILE A 12 6.81 2.26 0.37
N GLU A 13 6.91 2.21 1.70
CA GLU A 13 8.02 1.60 2.44
C GLU A 13 7.50 0.53 3.39
N PHE A 14 7.90 -0.74 3.18
CA PHE A 14 7.73 -1.78 4.20
C PHE A 14 8.70 -1.52 5.35
N ILE A 15 8.17 -1.45 6.58
CA ILE A 15 8.94 -1.04 7.75
C ILE A 15 9.05 -2.12 8.82
N GLU A 16 8.18 -3.13 8.79
CA GLU A 16 8.17 -4.20 9.78
C GLU A 16 7.47 -5.45 9.25
N LEU A 17 8.07 -6.61 9.50
CA LEU A 17 7.45 -7.93 9.34
C LEU A 17 7.50 -8.60 10.71
N GLY A 18 6.33 -8.88 11.26
CA GLY A 18 6.18 -9.64 12.49
C GLY A 18 5.69 -11.07 12.22
N ASP A 19 5.42 -11.80 13.29
CA ASP A 19 4.96 -13.20 13.20
C ASP A 19 3.57 -13.31 12.56
N ASP A 20 2.70 -12.31 12.75
CA ASP A 20 1.31 -12.29 12.31
C ASP A 20 0.88 -10.96 11.65
N PHE A 21 1.83 -10.08 11.33
CA PHE A 21 1.53 -8.81 10.69
C PHE A 21 2.63 -8.34 9.72
N LEU A 22 2.22 -7.47 8.79
CA LEU A 22 3.10 -6.72 7.91
C LEU A 22 2.75 -5.24 8.04
N ARG A 23 3.77 -4.38 8.18
CA ARG A 23 3.59 -2.93 8.27
C ARG A 23 4.36 -2.23 7.15
N ALA A 24 3.69 -1.27 6.55
CA ALA A 24 4.31 -0.31 5.64
C ALA A 24 3.74 1.07 5.89
N ARG A 25 4.37 2.07 5.28
CA ARG A 25 3.90 3.45 5.27
C ARG A 25 4.02 4.06 3.89
N MET A 26 3.26 5.11 3.63
CA MET A 26 3.29 5.89 2.40
C MET A 26 3.29 7.40 2.72
N PRO A 27 4.14 8.20 2.09
CA PRO A 27 4.20 9.64 2.34
C PRO A 27 2.96 10.33 1.78
N VAL A 28 2.51 11.38 2.47
CA VAL A 28 1.46 12.28 1.98
C VAL A 28 2.13 13.54 1.42
N ASP A 29 2.41 13.50 0.11
CA ASP A 29 3.07 14.57 -0.63
C ASP A 29 2.55 14.66 -2.08
N HIS A 30 3.23 15.42 -2.95
CA HIS A 30 2.85 15.65 -4.35
C HIS A 30 2.57 14.37 -5.16
N ARG A 31 3.07 13.20 -4.74
CA ARG A 31 2.85 11.91 -5.40
C ARG A 31 1.50 11.28 -5.04
N THR A 32 0.95 11.62 -3.88
CA THR A 32 -0.18 10.88 -3.26
C THR A 32 -1.37 11.76 -2.91
N VAL A 33 -1.26 13.08 -3.02
CA VAL A 33 -2.40 14.00 -2.82
C VAL A 33 -3.25 14.17 -4.07
N GLN A 34 -4.55 14.38 -3.86
CA GLN A 34 -5.49 14.82 -4.90
C GLN A 34 -5.41 16.36 -5.07
N PRO A 35 -6.00 16.97 -6.13
CA PRO A 35 -5.81 18.39 -6.48
C PRO A 35 -6.10 19.44 -5.39
N ALA A 36 -6.94 19.13 -4.40
CA ALA A 36 -7.22 19.96 -3.23
C ALA A 36 -6.24 19.73 -2.05
N GLY A 37 -5.12 19.02 -2.26
CA GLY A 37 -4.02 18.88 -1.29
C GLY A 37 -4.32 17.93 -0.12
N LEU A 38 -5.29 17.03 -0.26
CA LEU A 38 -5.54 15.93 0.70
C LEU A 38 -5.01 14.63 0.12
N LEU A 39 -4.67 13.66 0.95
CA LEU A 39 -4.39 12.30 0.52
C LEU A 39 -5.49 11.79 -0.42
N HIS A 40 -5.10 11.32 -1.61
CA HIS A 40 -6.01 10.73 -2.57
C HIS A 40 -6.50 9.38 -2.02
N GLY A 41 -7.82 9.16 -2.00
CA GLY A 41 -8.40 7.91 -1.47
C GLY A 41 -7.85 6.65 -2.15
N GLY A 42 -7.70 6.71 -3.48
CA GLY A 42 -7.04 5.65 -4.26
C GLY A 42 -5.57 5.38 -3.89
N ALA A 43 -4.83 6.35 -3.35
CA ALA A 43 -3.47 6.11 -2.86
C ALA A 43 -3.50 5.28 -1.57
N SER A 44 -4.48 5.50 -0.68
CA SER A 44 -4.71 4.63 0.47
C SER A 44 -5.07 3.20 0.05
N VAL A 45 -5.90 3.04 -0.98
CA VAL A 45 -6.25 1.72 -1.53
C VAL A 45 -5.02 1.05 -2.16
N ALA A 46 -4.18 1.79 -2.89
CA ALA A 46 -2.94 1.26 -3.44
C ALA A 46 -1.97 0.77 -2.35
N LEU A 47 -1.85 1.51 -1.25
CA LEU A 47 -1.10 1.06 -0.07
C LEU A 47 -1.69 -0.23 0.52
N ALA A 48 -3.00 -0.26 0.74
CA ALA A 48 -3.69 -1.43 1.30
C ALA A 48 -3.54 -2.68 0.40
N GLU A 49 -3.76 -2.54 -0.90
CA GLU A 49 -3.62 -3.63 -1.88
C GLU A 49 -2.18 -4.15 -1.97
N THR A 50 -1.19 -3.25 -1.89
CA THR A 50 0.23 -3.61 -1.85
C THR A 50 0.54 -4.47 -0.62
N LEU A 51 0.02 -4.09 0.56
CA LEU A 51 0.22 -4.87 1.79
C LEU A 51 -0.52 -6.19 1.75
N GLY A 52 -1.78 -6.19 1.33
CA GLY A 52 -2.61 -7.39 1.25
C GLY A 52 -2.01 -8.42 0.30
N SER A 53 -1.54 -7.98 -0.88
CA SER A 53 -0.87 -8.84 -1.85
C SER A 53 0.44 -9.41 -1.32
N ALA A 54 1.29 -8.56 -0.70
CA ALA A 54 2.56 -9.00 -0.12
C ALA A 54 2.35 -9.99 1.04
N ALA A 55 1.42 -9.71 1.96
CA ALA A 55 1.09 -10.60 3.06
C ALA A 55 0.53 -11.94 2.55
N SER A 56 -0.35 -11.92 1.55
CA SER A 56 -0.89 -13.14 0.95
C SER A 56 0.19 -13.99 0.29
N PHE A 57 1.15 -13.36 -0.39
CA PHE A 57 2.29 -14.05 -0.99
C PHE A 57 3.17 -14.74 0.07
N LEU A 58 3.30 -14.16 1.27
CA LEU A 58 4.05 -14.75 2.39
C LEU A 58 3.33 -15.96 3.02
N CYS A 59 2.04 -16.17 2.72
CA CYS A 59 1.22 -17.25 3.30
C CYS A 59 1.10 -18.49 2.38
N ILE A 60 1.78 -18.52 1.24
CA ILE A 60 1.68 -19.60 0.25
C ILE A 60 3.06 -20.17 -0.10
N ASP A 61 3.07 -21.34 -0.76
CA ASP A 61 4.27 -21.84 -1.44
C ASP A 61 4.39 -21.19 -2.84
N PRO A 62 5.36 -20.28 -3.06
CA PRO A 62 5.49 -19.56 -4.32
C PRO A 62 6.00 -20.44 -5.48
N ALA A 63 6.44 -21.68 -5.22
CA ALA A 63 6.77 -22.63 -6.28
C ALA A 63 5.52 -23.27 -6.91
N GLN A 64 4.39 -23.25 -6.20
CA GLN A 64 3.14 -23.89 -6.62
C GLN A 64 2.03 -22.90 -6.91
N PHE A 65 2.01 -21.77 -6.20
CA PHE A 65 0.93 -20.81 -6.24
C PHE A 65 1.43 -19.39 -6.53
N THR A 66 0.51 -18.56 -7.00
CA THR A 66 0.69 -17.12 -7.12
C THR A 66 -0.54 -16.42 -6.55
N VAL A 67 -0.40 -15.13 -6.27
CA VAL A 67 -1.48 -14.31 -5.70
C VAL A 67 -1.74 -13.13 -6.62
N VAL A 68 -3.02 -12.82 -6.81
CA VAL A 68 -3.49 -11.60 -7.45
C VAL A 68 -4.64 -11.03 -6.63
N GLY A 69 -4.73 -9.70 -6.59
CA GLY A 69 -5.89 -9.00 -6.05
C GLY A 69 -7.15 -9.32 -6.85
N VAL A 70 -8.27 -9.50 -6.16
CA VAL A 70 -9.57 -9.81 -6.78
C VAL A 70 -10.58 -8.71 -6.49
N GLU A 71 -10.65 -8.26 -5.24
CA GLU A 71 -11.57 -7.21 -4.79
C GLU A 71 -10.90 -6.42 -3.66
N VAL A 72 -11.13 -5.11 -3.65
CA VAL A 72 -10.74 -4.23 -2.55
C VAL A 72 -11.81 -3.15 -2.39
N ASN A 73 -12.23 -2.93 -1.16
CA ASN A 73 -13.16 -1.86 -0.78
C ASN A 73 -12.58 -1.04 0.38
N ALA A 74 -12.95 0.23 0.44
CA ALA A 74 -12.48 1.15 1.48
C ALA A 74 -13.49 2.24 1.78
N ASN A 75 -13.54 2.66 3.05
CA ASN A 75 -14.23 3.87 3.49
C ASN A 75 -13.19 4.91 3.94
N HIS A 76 -13.27 6.12 3.38
CA HIS A 76 -12.38 7.22 3.75
C HIS A 76 -12.95 7.99 4.94
N VAL A 77 -12.44 7.72 6.15
CA VAL A 77 -13.01 8.22 7.41
C VAL A 77 -12.43 9.55 7.90
N ARG A 78 -11.23 9.92 7.46
CA ARG A 78 -10.54 11.16 7.89
C ARG A 78 -9.58 11.65 6.79
N SER A 79 -9.56 12.95 6.55
CA SER A 79 -8.61 13.57 5.62
C SER A 79 -7.21 13.72 6.23
N VAL A 80 -6.18 13.56 5.41
CA VAL A 80 -4.76 13.79 5.76
C VAL A 80 -4.15 14.76 4.75
N ARG A 81 -3.29 15.69 5.19
CA ARG A 81 -2.66 16.73 4.35
C ARG A 81 -1.15 16.60 4.17
N SER A 82 -0.48 15.95 5.12
CA SER A 82 0.97 15.79 5.14
C SER A 82 1.37 14.68 6.11
N GLY A 83 2.64 14.29 6.07
CA GLY A 83 3.20 13.25 6.95
C GLY A 83 3.18 11.89 6.28
N TRP A 84 2.82 10.86 7.03
CA TRP A 84 2.80 9.47 6.58
C TRP A 84 1.46 8.85 6.93
N VAL A 85 1.00 7.93 6.08
CA VAL A 85 -0.09 6.99 6.37
C VAL A 85 0.39 5.57 6.36
#